data_AF-A0A498AI53-F1
#
_entry.id   AF-A0A498AI53-F1
#
_cell.length_a   1.000
_cell.length_b   1.000
_cell.length_c   1.000
_cell.angle_alpha   90.00
_cell.angle_beta   90.00
_cell.angle_gamma   90.00
#
_symmetry.space_group_name_H-M   'P 1'
#
loop_
_entity.id
_entity.type
_entity.pdbx_description
1 polymer ?
#
loop_
_entity_poly.entity_id
_entity_poly.type
_entity_poly.pdbx_seq_one_letter_code
_entity_poly.pdbx_strand_id
1 'polypeptide(L)' 'MRFFSAHGVSALLQAQQTAADVGAAFLLCDLAPCVTYILATTAVLPNFALAGGPAAHRGDGRRRGRAPPPDP' A
#
# COMPACT_ATOMS: atom_id res chain seq x y z
N MET A 1 2.36 9.26 18.99
CA MET A 1 3.84 9.11 19.11
C MET A 1 4.51 10.14 18.21
N ARG A 2 5.57 10.83 18.68
CA ARG A 2 6.21 11.94 17.93
C ARG A 2 7.63 11.65 17.42
N PHE A 3 8.20 10.49 17.73
CA PHE A 3 9.56 10.13 17.29
C PHE A 3 9.54 8.74 16.67
N PHE A 4 9.70 8.72 15.35
CA PHE A 4 9.90 7.50 14.57
C PHE A 4 11.35 7.55 14.08
N SER A 5 12.19 6.66 14.60
CA SER A 5 13.63 6.65 14.36
C SER A 5 14.02 5.57 13.34
N ALA A 6 15.29 5.57 12.92
CA ALA A 6 15.83 4.49 12.08
C ALA A 6 15.62 3.10 12.69
N HIS A 7 15.69 2.97 14.02
CA HIS A 7 15.41 1.70 14.71
C HIS A 7 13.94 1.30 14.61
N GLY A 8 13.01 2.27 14.60
CA GLY A 8 11.59 2.02 14.35
C GLY A 8 11.34 1.50 12.93
N VAL A 9 12.06 2.02 11.93
CA VAL A 9 12.02 1.51 10.55
C VAL A 9 12.54 0.08 10.47
N SER A 10 13.69 -0.21 11.10
CA SER A 10 14.25 -1.57 11.12
C SER A 10 13.33 -2.58 11.81
N ALA A 11 12.72 -2.20 12.94
CA ALA A 11 11.76 -3.05 13.63
C ALA A 11 10.53 -3.37 12.78
N LEU A 12 10.02 -2.39 12.02
CA LEU A 12 8.91 -2.60 11.09
C LEU A 12 9.28 -3.52 9.92
N LEU A 13 10.47 -3.37 9.37
CA LEU A 13 10.98 -4.27 8.33
C LEU A 13 11.10 -5.71 8.85
N GLN A 14 11.63 -5.88 10.06
CA GLN A 14 11.74 -7.20 10.68
C GLN A 14 10.36 -7.81 10.93
N ALA A 15 9.40 -7.03 11.43
CA ALA A 15 8.03 -7.50 11.64
C ALA A 15 7.34 -7.90 10.32
N GLN A 16 7.56 -7.15 9.25
CA GLN A 16 7.08 -7.51 7.91
C GLN A 16 7.70 -8.83 7.43
N GLN A 17 9.01 -8.99 7.57
CA GLN A 17 9.69 -10.22 7.16
C GLN A 17 9.16 -11.42 7.93
N THR A 18 9.01 -11.31 9.26
CA THR A 18 8.43 -12.38 10.08
C THR A 18 7.00 -12.71 9.67
N ALA A 19 6.19 -11.72 9.30
CA ALA A 19 4.84 -11.96 8.78
C ALA A 19 4.89 -12.72 7.43
N ALA A 20 5.79 -12.33 6.52
CA ALA A 20 5.97 -13.01 5.25
C ALA A 20 6.42 -14.47 5.43
N ASP A 21 7.32 -14.73 6.38
CA ASP A 21 7.84 -16.07 6.70
C ASP A 21 6.72 -17.04 7.16
N VAL A 22 5.67 -16.51 7.80
CA VAL A 22 4.50 -17.30 8.22
C VAL A 22 3.31 -17.20 7.26
N GLY A 23 3.49 -16.57 6.10
CA GLY A 23 2.44 -16.38 5.09
C GLY A 23 1.33 -15.39 5.51
N ALA A 24 1.59 -14.54 6.51
CA ALA A 24 0.67 -13.51 6.97
C ALA A 24 0.91 -12.17 6.26
N ALA A 25 -0.15 -11.39 6.09
CA ALA A 25 -0.06 -10.04 5.58
C ALA A 25 0.23 -9.04 6.72
N PHE A 26 1.22 -8.17 6.51
CA PHE A 26 1.54 -7.08 7.43
C PHE A 26 0.98 -5.77 6.88
N LEU A 27 -0.05 -5.24 7.54
CA LEU A 27 -0.76 -4.02 7.14
C LEU A 27 -0.46 -2.87 8.10
N LEU A 28 -0.06 -1.73 7.55
CA LEU A 28 0.05 -0.48 8.32
C LEU A 28 -1.28 0.28 8.25
N CYS A 29 -1.87 0.54 9.40
CA CYS A 29 -3.12 1.30 9.56
C CYS A 29 -2.84 2.66 10.20
N ASP A 30 -3.62 3.69 9.83
CA ASP A 30 -3.66 5.00 10.51
C ASP A 30 -2.28 5.61 10.80
N LEU A 31 -1.41 5.63 9.77
CA LEU A 31 -0.08 6.19 9.88
C LEU A 31 -0.15 7.70 10.12
N ALA A 32 0.47 8.16 11.20
CA ALA A 32 0.66 9.58 11.44
C ALA A 32 1.47 10.22 10.28
N PRO A 33 1.16 11.46 9.85
CA PRO A 33 1.81 12.09 8.69
C PRO A 33 3.34 12.12 8.76
N CYS A 34 3.90 12.29 9.96
CA CYS A 34 5.34 12.25 10.17
C CYS A 34 5.96 10.87 9.90
N VAL A 35 5.26 9.78 10.24
CA VAL A 35 5.71 8.40 9.99
C VAL A 35 5.66 8.10 8.50
N THR A 36 4.59 8.52 7.82
CA THR A 36 4.46 8.40 6.36
C THR A 36 5.60 9.11 5.64
N TYR A 37 5.93 10.34 6.06
CA TYR A 37 7.04 11.10 5.49
C TYR A 37 8.38 10.38 5.66
N ILE A 38 8.66 9.85 6.86
CA ILE A 38 9.92 9.14 7.12
C ILE A 38 10.02 7.85 6.32
N LEU A 39 8.93 7.08 6.21
CA LEU A 39 8.90 5.87 5.39
C LEU A 39 9.08 6.18 3.88
N ALA A 40 8.54 7.30 3.40
CA ALA A 40 8.71 7.75 2.03
C ALA A 40 10.16 8.19 1.75
N THR A 41 10.76 8.98 2.64
CA THR A 41 12.16 9.46 2.46
C THR A 41 13.19 8.35 2.59
N THR A 42 12.88 7.31 3.35
CA THR A 42 13.74 6.12 3.47
C THR A 42 13.48 5.06 2.38
N ALA A 43 12.60 5.35 1.42
CA ALA A 43 12.23 4.46 0.31
C ALA A 43 11.68 3.08 0.73
N VAL A 44 11.22 2.93 1.98
CA VAL A 44 10.73 1.67 2.53
C VAL A 44 9.21 1.56 2.47
N LEU A 45 8.52 2.69 2.29
CA LEU A 45 7.07 2.76 2.13
C LEU A 45 6.48 1.74 1.13
N PRO A 46 7.05 1.52 -0.09
CA PRO A 46 6.48 0.56 -1.05
C PRO A 46 6.55 -0.90 -0.59
N ASN A 47 7.37 -1.23 0.43
CA ASN A 47 7.41 -2.57 0.98
C ASN A 47 6.17 -2.87 1.83
N PHE A 48 5.46 -1.86 2.33
CA PHE A 48 4.32 -2.04 3.23
C PHE A 48 2.99 -1.92 2.49
N ALA A 49 2.08 -2.85 2.78
CA ALA A 49 0.68 -2.69 2.39
C ALA A 49 -0.02 -1.74 3.38
N LEU A 50 -0.64 -0.68 2.87
CA LEU A 50 -1.33 0.32 3.67
C LEU A 50 -2.83 0.02 3.76
N ALA A 51 -3.33 -0.17 4.97
CA ALA A 51 -4.76 -0.23 5.26
C ALA A 51 -5.31 1.20 5.39
N GLY A 52 -5.41 1.92 4.26
CA GLY A 52 -5.95 3.28 4.25
C GLY A 52 -5.32 4.25 3.25
N GLY A 53 -5.15 3.85 1.99
CA GLY A 53 -5.13 4.77 0.85
C GLY A 53 -6.41 4.55 0.05
N PRO A 54 -6.97 5.56 -0.65
CA PRO A 54 -8.24 5.40 -1.36
C PRO A 54 -8.11 4.17 -2.23
N ALA A 55 -9.11 3.29 -2.15
CA ALA A 55 -9.24 2.19 -3.09
C ALA A 55 -8.91 2.78 -4.46
N ALA A 56 -7.76 2.40 -5.02
CA ALA A 56 -7.51 2.61 -6.41
C ALA A 56 -8.68 1.88 -7.04
N HIS A 57 -9.64 2.67 -7.52
CA HIS A 57 -10.69 2.23 -8.39
C HIS A 57 -9.91 1.63 -9.55
N ARG A 58 -9.66 0.32 -9.43
CA ARG A 58 -9.19 -0.52 -10.49
C ARG A 58 -10.33 -0.40 -11.47
N GLY A 59 -10.19 0.55 -12.39
CA GLY A 59 -11.05 0.71 -13.54
C GLY A 59 -10.87 -0.56 -14.34
N ASP A 60 -11.55 -1.62 -13.91
CA ASP A 60 -11.78 -2.83 -14.65
C ASP A 60 -12.83 -2.49 -15.72
N GLY A 61 -12.49 -1.53 -16.57
CA GLY A 61 -13.23 -1.18 -17.77
C GLY A 61 -12.90 -2.16 -18.88
N ARG A 62 -12.94 -3.47 -18.60
CA ARG A 62 -12.84 -4.49 -19.64
C ARG A 62 -14.25 -4.91 -20.04
N ARG A 63 -14.65 -4.40 -21.21
CA ARG A 63 -15.71 -4.88 -22.12
C ARG A 63 -17.16 -4.55 -21.75
N ARG A 64 -17.71 -3.56 -22.45
CA ARG A 64 -18.95 -3.81 -23.22
C ARG A 64 -18.71 -3.43 -24.66
N GLY A 65 -18.81 -4.41 -25.54
CA GLY A 65 -18.69 -4.25 -26.97
C GLY A 65 -19.68 -3.22 -27.48
N ARG A 66 -19.16 -2.19 -28.15
CA ARG A 66 -19.96 -1.35 -29.03
C ARG A 66 -20.20 -2.18 -30.30
N ALA A 67 -21.39 -2.76 -30.41
CA ALA A 67 -21.86 -3.29 -31.68
C ALA A 67 -21.89 -2.15 -32.73
N PRO A 68 -21.48 -2.39 -33.99
CA PRO A 68 -21.59 -1.38 -35.03
C PRO A 68 -23.08 -1.05 -35.28
N PRO A 69 -23.39 0.21 -35.62
CA PRO A 69 -24.76 0.63 -35.91
C PRO A 69 -25.29 -0.10 -37.16
N PRO A 70 -26.60 -0.42 -37.23
CA PRO A 70 -27.18 -0.90 -38.47
C PRO A 70 -27.21 0.24 -39.50
N ASP A 71 -26.72 -0.05 -40.71
CA ASP A 71 -26.80 0.85 -41.87
C ASP A 71 -28.26 1.01 -42.35
N PRO A 72 -28.64 2.18 -42.87
CA PRO A 72 -29.93 2.41 -43.53
C PRO A 72 -30.00 1.83 -44.95
#